data_AF-A0AA47LZP3-F1
#
_entry.id   AF-A0AA47LZP3-F1
#
_cell.length_a   1.000
_cell.length_b   1.000
_cell.length_c   1.000
_cell.angle_alpha   90.00
_cell.angle_beta   90.00
_cell.angle_gamma   90.00
#
_symmetry.space_group_name_H-M   'P 1'
#
loop_
_entity.id
_entity.type
_entity.pdbx_description
1 polymer ?
#
loop_
_entity_poly.entity_id
_entity_poly.type
_entity_poly.pdbx_seq_one_letter_code
_entity_poly.pdbx_strand_id
1 'polypeptide(L)'
;MDELYDECSTAKPILKRLKEDAEDEWKSKGVAARWVALFQVADLPNILSITSHILSIPASTGYVERIFPRMANKWSDCRNRCSTELMRSELLITLNFEQSCSEFYNSALKDKEILQKYTWKKK
;
A
#
# COMPACT_ATOMS: atom_id res chain seq x y z
N MET A 1 -26.61 -17.62 -9.50
CA MET A 1 -26.49 -16.35 -10.24
C MET A 1 -25.01 -16.03 -10.35
N ASP A 2 -24.63 -15.12 -11.24
CA ASP A 2 -23.24 -14.64 -11.34
C ASP A 2 -22.92 -13.83 -10.07
N GLU A 3 -22.03 -14.35 -9.22
CA GLU A 3 -21.69 -13.76 -7.92
C GLU A 3 -21.21 -12.30 -8.07
N LEU A 4 -20.49 -11.99 -9.14
CA LEU A 4 -20.02 -10.64 -9.43
C LEU A 4 -21.17 -9.70 -9.80
N TYR A 5 -22.19 -10.22 -10.51
CA TYR A 5 -23.37 -9.44 -10.87
C TYR A 5 -24.20 -9.07 -9.64
N ASP A 6 -24.33 -10.00 -8.69
CA ASP A 6 -25.03 -9.79 -7.42
C ASP A 6 -24.29 -8.75 -6.55
N GLU A 7 -22.96 -8.85 -6.49
CA GLU A 7 -22.13 -7.83 -5.85
C GLU A 7 -22.29 -6.46 -6.50
N CYS A 8 -22.30 -6.38 -7.84
CA CYS A 8 -22.50 -5.12 -8.56
C CYS A 8 -23.87 -4.50 -8.28
N SER A 9 -24.91 -5.34 -8.20
CA SER A 9 -26.27 -4.91 -7.89
C SER A 9 -26.38 -4.38 -6.45
N THR A 10 -25.62 -4.97 -5.53
CA THR A 10 -25.52 -4.52 -4.12
C THR A 10 -24.72 -3.23 -3.99
N ALA A 11 -23.60 -3.09 -4.70
CA ALA A 11 -22.70 -1.94 -4.59
C ALA A 11 -23.33 -0.63 -5.10
N LYS A 12 -24.12 -0.67 -6.19
CA LYS A 12 -24.72 0.51 -6.83
C LYS A 12 -25.55 1.40 -5.89
N PRO A 13 -26.57 0.89 -5.16
CA PRO A 13 -27.35 1.73 -4.27
C PRO A 13 -26.52 2.27 -3.09
N ILE A 14 -25.56 1.48 -2.60
CA ILE A 14 -24.67 1.90 -1.50
C ILE A 14 -23.78 3.07 -1.95
N LEU A 15 -23.17 2.96 -3.12
CA LEU A 15 -22.36 4.04 -3.71
C LEU A 15 -23.17 5.31 -3.93
N LYS A 16 -24.44 5.17 -4.37
CA LYS A 16 -25.34 6.31 -4.52
C LYS A 16 -25.59 6.99 -3.17
N ARG A 17 -25.91 6.22 -2.13
CA ARG A 17 -26.11 6.73 -0.77
C ARG A 17 -24.86 7.44 -0.23
N LEU A 18 -23.69 6.79 -0.32
CA LEU A 18 -22.42 7.36 0.14
C LEU A 18 -22.05 8.67 -0.56
N LYS A 19 -22.46 8.83 -1.82
CA LYS A 19 -22.28 10.07 -2.57
C LYS A 19 -23.26 11.16 -2.13
N GLU A 20 -24.49 10.80 -1.83
CA GLU A 20 -25.56 11.74 -1.44
C GLU A 20 -25.40 12.23 0.00
N ASP A 21 -24.96 11.36 0.93
CA ASP A 21 -24.82 11.68 2.35
C ASP A 21 -23.77 12.78 2.62
N ALA A 22 -22.76 12.92 1.74
CA ALA A 22 -21.68 13.89 1.90
C ALA A 22 -21.06 14.28 0.55
N GLU A 23 -21.81 14.98 -0.30
CA GLU A 23 -21.40 15.23 -1.70
C GLU A 23 -20.04 15.95 -1.85
N ASP A 24 -19.81 16.99 -1.06
CA ASP A 24 -18.56 17.77 -1.12
C ASP A 24 -17.35 16.97 -0.61
N GLU A 25 -17.53 16.20 0.46
CA GLU A 25 -16.50 15.30 0.97
C GLU A 25 -16.22 14.15 -0.01
N TRP A 26 -17.27 13.61 -0.63
CA TRP A 26 -17.16 12.55 -1.63
C TRP A 26 -16.37 13.00 -2.86
N LYS A 27 -16.62 14.23 -3.34
CA LYS A 27 -15.89 14.83 -4.47
C LYS A 27 -14.40 15.01 -4.18
N SER A 28 -14.05 15.40 -2.95
CA SER A 28 -12.64 15.58 -2.57
C SER A 28 -11.89 14.27 -2.30
N LYS A 29 -12.58 13.15 -2.01
CA LYS A 29 -11.96 11.83 -1.83
C LYS A 29 -11.30 11.32 -3.11
N GLY A 30 -10.07 10.82 -2.95
CA GLY A 30 -9.38 10.04 -3.99
C GLY A 30 -10.07 8.70 -4.27
N VAL A 31 -9.78 8.10 -5.42
CA VAL A 31 -10.44 6.86 -5.90
C VAL A 31 -10.31 5.71 -4.89
N ALA A 32 -9.11 5.48 -4.33
CA ALA A 32 -8.89 4.43 -3.34
C ALA A 32 -9.73 4.64 -2.07
N ALA A 33 -9.82 5.88 -1.57
CA ALA A 33 -10.61 6.20 -0.38
C ALA A 33 -12.11 5.96 -0.59
N ARG A 34 -12.63 6.18 -1.80
CA ARG A 34 -14.02 5.86 -2.15
C ARG A 34 -14.31 4.36 -2.13
N TRP A 35 -13.38 3.55 -2.65
CA TRP A 35 -13.49 2.09 -2.58
C TRP A 35 -13.41 1.57 -1.14
N VAL A 36 -12.50 2.11 -0.33
CA VAL A 36 -12.41 1.79 1.11
C VAL A 36 -13.73 2.09 1.82
N ALA A 37 -14.35 3.25 1.55
CA ALA A 37 -15.65 3.59 2.15
C ALA A 37 -16.76 2.60 1.77
N LEU A 38 -16.75 2.05 0.54
CA LEU A 38 -17.68 1.01 0.13
C LEU A 38 -17.44 -0.31 0.89
N PHE A 39 -16.19 -0.77 0.98
CA PHE A 39 -15.86 -2.04 1.64
C PHE A 39 -16.00 -1.99 3.16
N GLN A 40 -16.04 -0.80 3.77
CA GLN A 40 -16.37 -0.64 5.18
C GLN A 40 -17.84 -0.94 5.50
N VAL A 41 -18.73 -0.86 4.50
CA VAL A 41 -20.18 -1.00 4.67
C VAL A 41 -20.78 -2.20 3.93
N ALA A 42 -20.01 -2.86 3.09
CA ALA A 42 -20.47 -4.00 2.29
C ALA A 42 -19.35 -5.04 2.12
N ASP A 43 -19.72 -6.32 2.25
CA ASP A 43 -18.85 -7.44 1.93
C ASP A 43 -18.99 -7.80 0.45
N LEU A 44 -17.95 -7.53 -0.33
CA LEU A 44 -17.94 -7.63 -1.80
C LEU A 44 -16.60 -8.22 -2.26
N PRO A 45 -16.33 -9.51 -1.96
CA PRO A 45 -15.01 -10.12 -2.13
C PRO A 45 -14.52 -10.12 -3.59
N ASN A 46 -15.40 -10.32 -4.57
CA ASN A 46 -15.02 -10.34 -5.98
C ASN A 46 -14.67 -8.93 -6.49
N ILE A 47 -15.50 -7.93 -6.16
CA ILE A 47 -15.21 -6.52 -6.46
C ILE A 47 -13.94 -6.06 -5.74
N LEU A 48 -13.73 -6.46 -4.48
CA LEU A 48 -12.51 -6.16 -3.73
C LEU A 48 -11.28 -6.72 -4.43
N SER A 49 -11.33 -7.96 -4.89
CA SER A 49 -10.22 -8.59 -5.62
C SER A 49 -9.87 -7.81 -6.89
N ILE A 50 -10.87 -7.48 -7.72
CA ILE A 50 -10.68 -6.75 -8.98
C ILE A 50 -10.14 -5.33 -8.72
N THR A 51 -10.75 -4.60 -7.79
CA THR A 51 -10.35 -3.22 -7.48
C THR A 51 -8.97 -3.16 -6.86
N SER A 52 -8.63 -4.12 -5.98
CA SER A 52 -7.28 -4.23 -5.41
C SER A 52 -6.24 -4.47 -6.50
N HIS A 53 -6.55 -5.33 -7.48
CA HIS A 53 -5.68 -5.54 -8.63
C HIS A 53 -5.49 -4.26 -9.45
N ILE A 54 -6.59 -3.60 -9.85
CA ILE A 54 -6.54 -2.37 -10.65
C ILE A 54 -5.76 -1.26 -9.93
N LEU A 55 -6.00 -1.06 -8.63
CA LEU A 55 -5.33 -0.01 -7.86
C LEU A 55 -3.86 -0.31 -7.53
N SER A 56 -3.45 -1.58 -7.61
CA SER A 56 -2.03 -1.95 -7.48
C SER A 56 -1.19 -1.58 -8.71
N ILE A 57 -1.84 -1.31 -9.85
CA ILE A 57 -1.18 -0.91 -11.08
C ILE A 57 -0.99 0.61 -11.05
N PRO A 58 0.26 1.12 -11.04
CA PRO A 58 0.50 2.55 -11.06
C PRO A 58 0.00 3.14 -12.38
N ALA A 59 -0.80 4.21 -12.30
CA ALA A 59 -1.36 4.89 -13.48
C ALA A 59 -0.30 5.60 -14.34
N SER A 60 0.92 5.79 -13.84
CA SER A 60 2.02 6.41 -14.57
C SER A 60 3.39 5.85 -14.17
N THR A 61 4.36 6.06 -15.05
CA THR A 61 5.78 5.76 -14.80
C THR A 61 6.40 6.68 -13.75
N GLY A 62 5.72 7.78 -13.37
CA GLY A 62 6.23 8.77 -12.43
C GLY A 62 6.61 8.21 -11.07
N TYR A 63 5.98 7.10 -10.64
CA TYR A 63 6.42 6.39 -9.43
C TYR A 63 7.83 5.79 -9.61
N VAL A 64 8.06 5.07 -10.71
CA VAL A 64 9.35 4.46 -11.04
C VAL A 64 10.42 5.51 -11.32
N GLU A 65 10.06 6.61 -11.98
CA GLU A 65 10.96 7.74 -12.25
C GLU A 65 11.47 8.40 -10.97
N ARG A 66 10.68 8.41 -9.88
CA ARG A 66 11.16 8.89 -8.57
C ARG A 66 12.14 7.93 -7.89
N ILE A 67 12.13 6.65 -8.27
CA ILE A 67 13.04 5.63 -7.73
C ILE A 67 14.40 5.71 -8.43
N PHE A 68 14.44 6.00 -9.73
CA PHE A 68 15.69 5.99 -10.51
C PHE A 68 16.79 6.92 -9.96
N PRO A 69 16.54 8.18 -9.58
CA PRO A 69 17.56 9.02 -8.97
C PRO A 69 18.05 8.48 -7.62
N ARG A 70 17.16 7.90 -6.81
CA ARG A 70 17.52 7.29 -5.51
C ARG A 70 18.41 6.07 -5.71
N MET A 71 18.12 5.28 -6.73
CA MET A 71 18.93 4.14 -7.13
C MET A 71 20.29 4.60 -7.68
N ALA A 72 20.32 5.57 -8.59
CA ALA A 72 21.54 6.09 -9.19
C ALA A 72 22.49 6.73 -8.17
N ASN A 73 21.97 7.43 -7.15
CA ASN A 73 22.81 8.01 -6.09
C ASN A 73 23.54 6.93 -5.27
N LYS A 74 22.89 5.78 -5.06
CA LYS A 74 23.41 4.68 -4.24
C LYS A 74 24.21 3.67 -5.06
N TRP A 75 23.92 3.57 -6.35
CA TRP A 75 24.60 2.75 -7.34
C TRP A 75 25.42 3.67 -8.26
N SER A 76 26.47 4.28 -7.71
CA SER A 76 27.47 4.99 -8.51
C SER A 76 28.83 4.32 -8.34
N ASP A 77 29.63 4.28 -9.41
CA ASP A 77 30.96 3.63 -9.41
C ASP A 77 31.93 4.23 -8.38
N CYS A 78 31.64 5.44 -7.90
CA CYS A 78 32.46 6.19 -6.96
C CYS A 78 32.28 5.76 -5.50
N ARG A 79 31.18 5.07 -5.15
CA ARG A 79 30.80 4.80 -3.75
C ARG A 79 30.21 3.39 -3.62
N ASN A 80 31.08 2.40 -3.40
CA ASN A 80 30.77 1.00 -3.11
C ASN A 80 29.78 0.34 -4.09
N ARG A 81 30.23 -0.64 -4.86
CA ARG A 81 29.36 -1.57 -5.61
C ARG A 81 28.44 -2.32 -4.64
N CYS A 82 27.29 -1.73 -4.34
CA CYS A 82 26.25 -2.31 -3.53
C CYS A 82 25.59 -3.46 -4.32
N SER A 83 25.33 -4.60 -3.69
CA SER A 83 24.64 -5.69 -4.39
C SER A 83 23.23 -5.26 -4.77
N THR A 84 22.69 -5.82 -5.85
CA THR A 84 21.30 -5.63 -6.27
C THR A 84 20.30 -5.91 -5.15
N GLU A 85 20.58 -6.94 -4.35
CA GLU A 85 19.75 -7.37 -3.23
C GLU A 85 19.72 -6.34 -2.09
N LEU A 86 20.89 -5.80 -1.72
CA LEU A 86 20.98 -4.78 -0.68
C LEU A 86 20.31 -3.48 -1.15
N MET A 87 20.53 -3.08 -2.40
CA MET A 87 19.87 -1.93 -3.02
C MET A 87 18.34 -2.08 -3.01
N ARG A 88 17.83 -3.26 -3.39
CA ARG A 88 16.39 -3.55 -3.38
C ARG A 88 15.82 -3.45 -1.96
N SER A 89 16.48 -4.08 -0.99
CA SER A 89 16.05 -4.07 0.41
C SER A 89 16.02 -2.66 0.98
N GLU A 90 17.05 -1.86 0.69
CA GLU A 90 17.12 -0.48 1.16
C GLU A 90 16.06 0.41 0.53
N LEU A 91 15.81 0.27 -0.78
CA LEU A 91 14.75 1.01 -1.47
C LEU A 91 13.37 0.63 -0.91
N LEU A 92 13.12 -0.65 -0.64
CA LEU A 92 11.86 -1.08 -0.03
C LEU A 92 11.65 -0.43 1.34
N ILE A 93 12.68 -0.40 2.19
CA ILE A 93 12.57 0.23 3.51
C ILE A 93 12.34 1.75 3.34
N THR A 94 13.16 2.41 2.52
CA THR A 94 13.12 3.88 2.37
C THR A 94 11.81 4.39 1.74
N LEU A 95 11.17 3.60 0.87
CA LEU A 95 9.96 4.01 0.16
C LEU A 95 8.67 3.66 0.89
N ASN A 96 8.68 2.64 1.75
CA ASN A 96 7.47 2.14 2.42
C ASN A 96 7.40 2.49 3.91
N PHE A 97 8.51 2.90 4.53
CA PHE A 97 8.53 3.32 5.92
C PHE A 97 8.80 4.83 6.00
N GLU A 98 7.82 5.57 6.50
CA GLU A 98 7.94 7.01 6.77
C GLU A 98 8.68 7.31 8.09
N GLN A 99 8.84 6.28 8.93
CA GLN A 99 9.51 6.38 10.22
C GLN A 99 11.02 6.57 10.05
N SER A 100 11.61 7.41 10.90
CA SER A 100 13.06 7.41 11.10
C SER A 100 13.53 6.08 11.68
N CYS A 101 14.82 5.76 11.50
CA CYS A 101 15.39 4.53 12.07
C CYS A 101 15.17 4.43 13.59
N SER A 102 15.20 5.55 14.31
CA SER A 102 14.95 5.61 15.75
C SER A 102 13.49 5.30 16.10
N GLU A 103 12.54 5.86 15.34
CA GLU A 103 11.12 5.57 15.53
C GLU A 103 10.79 4.13 15.21
N PHE A 104 11.36 3.60 14.11
CA PHE A 104 11.22 2.20 13.75
C PHE A 104 11.80 1.26 14.81
N TYR A 105 12.98 1.57 15.33
CA TYR A 105 13.57 0.79 16.42
C TYR A 105 12.65 0.76 17.66
N ASN A 106 12.14 1.92 18.06
CA ASN A 106 11.25 2.04 19.20
C ASN A 106 9.88 1.37 18.96
N SER A 107 9.37 1.35 17.73
CA SER A 107 8.13 0.67 17.38
C SER A 107 8.33 -0.86 17.36
N ALA A 108 9.42 -1.33 16.77
CA ALA A 108 9.78 -2.75 16.75
C ALA A 108 10.01 -3.32 18.16
N LEU A 109 10.60 -2.56 19.09
CA LEU A 109 10.75 -2.99 20.49
C LEU A 109 9.41 -3.21 21.22
N LYS A 110 8.34 -2.54 20.78
CA LYS A 110 7.01 -2.68 21.37
C LYS A 110 6.23 -3.84 20.76
N ASP A 111 6.62 -4.29 19.57
CA ASP A 111 6.00 -5.40 18.86
C ASP A 111 6.59 -6.75 19.30
N LYS A 112 5.85 -7.42 20.19
CA LYS A 112 6.26 -8.71 20.75
C LYS A 112 6.30 -9.82 19.70
N GLU A 113 5.52 -9.74 18.62
CA GLU A 113 5.49 -10.79 17.59
C GLU A 113 6.76 -10.74 16.74
N ILE A 114 7.17 -9.54 16.33
CA ILE A 114 8.44 -9.33 15.61
C ILE A 114 9.61 -9.80 16.46
N LEU A 115 9.64 -9.38 17.73
CA LEU A 115 10.73 -9.77 18.64
C LEU A 115 10.80 -11.28 18.86
N GLN A 116 9.66 -11.96 19.01
CA GLN A 116 9.64 -13.42 19.16
C GLN A 116 10.14 -14.14 17.90
N LYS A 117 9.73 -13.70 16.71
CA LYS A 117 10.09 -14.32 15.44
C LYS A 117 11.59 -14.23 15.13
N TYR A 118 12.26 -13.19 15.61
CA TYR A 118 13.70 -12.96 15.40
C TYR A 118 14.52 -13.08 16.69
N THR A 119 13.96 -13.63 17.78
CA THR A 119 14.77 -13.96 18.96
C THR A 119 15.89 -14.90 18.51
N TRP A 120 17.13 -14.41 18.61
CA TRP A 120 18.31 -15.18 18.34
C TRP A 120 18.25 -16.44 19.22
N LYS A 121 18.09 -17.62 18.60
CA LYS A 121 18.44 -18.86 19.28
C LYS A 121 19.92 -18.74 19.64
N LYS A 122 20.21 -18.53 20.93
CA LYS A 122 21.57 -18.64 21.46
C LYS A 122 22.11 -19.99 20.97
N LYS A 123 23.13 -19.95 20.11
CA LYS A 123 23.96 -21.11 19.82
C LYS A 123 24.73 -21.48 21.09
#